data_AF-G2QEK2-F1
#
_entry.id   AF-G2QEK2-F1
#
_cell.length_a   1.000
_cell.length_b   1.000
_cell.length_c   1.000
_cell.angle_alpha   90.00
_cell.angle_beta   90.00
_cell.angle_gamma   90.00
#
_symmetry.space_group_name_H-M   'P 1'
#
loop_
_entity.id
_entity.type
_entity.pdbx_description
1 polymer ?
#
loop_
_entity_poly.entity_id
_entity_poly.type
_entity_poly.pdbx_seq_one_letter_code
_entity_poly.pdbx_strand_id
1 'polypeptide(L)'
;MSSTEPEPSIQALSLASINECKFGFVSEGGANVVFEVLVEPGSEYSSIFQGQLLRVPKAGTKAHSYSELQEYWETIVRPLFRPEDLVQQRLIKLEGRELAARLNHVLEREEASRRADFKGSRVAETEYGMLVEDMRKTSNDDDDDDLSGAGRFQLAMTLRDCACFLRVPADPGSPVEAKLGDLDKKNGAAKLGYWQRVEKRLIEGGYYAGREVEGVEVNCRLARDGELAYREGGMGSI
;
A
#
# COMPACT_ATOMS: atom_id res chain seq x y z
N MET A 1 7.18 -36.35 11.13
CA MET A 1 6.00 -35.64 10.57
C MET A 1 5.68 -34.51 11.53
N SER A 2 5.90 -33.26 11.14
CA SER A 2 5.50 -32.12 11.97
C SER A 2 4.04 -31.80 11.66
N SER A 3 3.17 -31.91 12.65
CA SER A 3 1.77 -31.50 12.54
C SER A 3 1.72 -29.98 12.65
N THR A 4 1.67 -29.29 11.52
CA THR A 4 1.28 -27.88 11.46
C THR A 4 -0.14 -27.75 11.98
N GLU A 5 -0.33 -27.07 13.10
CA GLU A 5 -1.65 -26.64 13.53
C GLU A 5 -2.25 -25.72 12.45
N PRO A 6 -3.57 -25.74 12.21
CA PRO A 6 -4.19 -24.87 11.23
C PRO A 6 -4.02 -23.42 11.65
N GLU A 7 -3.58 -22.55 10.73
CA GLU A 7 -3.53 -21.11 11.02
C GLU A 7 -4.92 -20.62 11.46
N PRO A 8 -5.00 -19.77 12.50
CA PRO A 8 -6.27 -19.28 13.01
C PRO A 8 -6.99 -18.50 11.90
N SER A 9 -8.20 -18.94 11.58
CA SER A 9 -9.01 -18.32 10.53
C SER A 9 -9.33 -16.85 10.85
N ILE A 10 -9.76 -16.11 9.84
CA ILE A 10 -10.08 -14.66 9.86
C ILE A 10 -10.99 -14.24 11.04
N GLN A 11 -11.72 -15.18 11.65
CA GLN A 11 -12.68 -14.94 12.74
C GLN A 11 -12.11 -15.07 14.16
N ALA A 12 -10.89 -15.59 14.35
CA ALA A 12 -10.38 -15.94 15.68
C ALA A 12 -9.71 -14.79 16.46
N LEU A 13 -9.19 -13.76 15.77
CA LEU A 13 -8.48 -12.65 16.40
C LEU A 13 -9.42 -11.46 16.72
N SER A 14 -10.18 -11.57 17.82
CA SER A 14 -10.87 -10.43 18.42
C SER A 14 -9.95 -9.71 19.40
N LEU A 15 -9.77 -8.40 19.22
CA LEU A 15 -8.82 -7.59 19.98
C LEU A 15 -9.38 -7.07 21.33
N ALA A 16 -10.17 -7.88 22.02
CA ALA A 16 -10.80 -7.55 23.31
C ALA A 16 -9.79 -7.08 24.38
N SER A 17 -8.60 -7.67 24.40
CA SER A 17 -7.53 -7.37 25.37
C SER A 17 -6.59 -6.24 24.95
N ILE A 18 -6.80 -5.59 23.79
CA ILE A 18 -5.87 -4.58 23.25
C ILE A 18 -5.78 -3.30 24.11
N ASN A 19 -6.52 -3.23 25.21
CA ASN A 19 -6.48 -2.16 26.21
C ASN A 19 -5.11 -1.98 26.88
N GLU A 20 -4.28 -3.02 26.94
CA GLU A 20 -2.91 -2.93 27.47
C GLU A 20 -1.87 -2.47 26.44
N CYS A 21 -2.17 -2.57 25.14
CA CYS A 21 -1.25 -2.19 24.07
C CYS A 21 -1.06 -0.67 23.96
N LYS A 22 0.10 -0.24 23.47
CA LYS A 22 0.40 1.14 23.09
C LYS A 22 0.43 1.26 21.56
N PHE A 23 0.23 2.47 21.04
CA PHE A 23 0.23 2.72 19.59
C PHE A 23 1.20 3.83 19.23
N GLY A 24 2.08 3.58 18.26
CA GLY A 24 2.88 4.59 17.58
C GLY A 24 2.24 4.99 16.26
N PHE A 25 2.23 6.29 15.92
CA PHE A 25 1.87 6.73 14.57
C PHE A 25 3.01 6.39 13.60
N VAL A 26 2.69 5.84 12.42
CA VAL A 26 3.69 5.50 11.39
C VAL A 26 3.49 6.33 10.13
N SER A 27 2.27 6.35 9.59
CA SER A 27 1.96 7.12 8.37
C SER A 27 0.45 7.32 8.19
N GLU A 28 0.07 8.15 7.21
CA GLU A 28 -1.32 8.27 6.78
C GLU A 28 -1.43 8.67 5.31
N GLY A 29 -2.55 8.28 4.69
CA GLY A 29 -2.90 8.62 3.32
C GLY A 29 -4.26 9.31 3.22
N GLY A 30 -4.81 9.39 2.00
CA GLY A 30 -6.13 10.00 1.76
C GLY A 30 -7.32 9.21 2.33
N ALA A 31 -7.18 7.88 2.45
CA ALA A 31 -8.24 6.99 2.93
C ALA A 31 -7.96 6.33 4.30
N ASN A 32 -6.69 6.16 4.66
CA ASN A 32 -6.26 5.27 5.76
C ASN A 32 -5.19 5.93 6.64
N VAL A 33 -5.00 5.40 7.85
CA VAL A 33 -3.91 5.70 8.80
C VAL A 33 -3.22 4.39 9.16
N VAL A 34 -1.91 4.42 9.42
CA VAL A 34 -1.10 3.27 9.80
C VAL A 34 -0.44 3.51 11.15
N PHE A 35 -0.58 2.54 12.05
CA PHE A 35 -0.02 2.55 13.40
C PHE A 35 0.87 1.32 13.65
N GLU A 36 1.90 1.50 14.47
CA GLU A 36 2.67 0.43 15.07
C GLU A 36 2.00 0.02 16.39
N VAL A 37 1.77 -1.28 16.58
CA VAL A 37 1.16 -1.81 17.81
C VAL A 37 2.26 -2.30 18.73
N LEU A 38 2.50 -1.54 19.80
CA LEU A 38 3.52 -1.80 20.79
C LEU A 38 2.92 -2.67 21.91
N VAL A 39 3.36 -3.91 21.97
CA VAL A 39 2.94 -4.94 22.94
C VAL A 39 4.06 -5.15 23.97
N GLU A 40 3.70 -5.40 25.24
CA GLU A 40 4.70 -5.73 26.27
C GLU A 40 5.34 -7.12 26.01
N PRO A 41 6.66 -7.29 26.23
CA PRO A 41 7.36 -8.55 25.98
C PRO A 41 6.77 -9.73 26.76
N GLY A 42 6.51 -10.84 26.07
CA GLY A 42 5.93 -12.06 26.67
C GLY A 42 4.40 -12.09 26.73
N SER A 43 3.71 -11.04 26.27
CA SER A 43 2.27 -11.07 26.04
C SER A 43 1.89 -12.03 24.90
N GLU A 44 0.72 -12.66 24.99
CA GLU A 44 0.16 -13.52 23.93
C GLU A 44 -0.01 -12.79 22.59
N TYR A 45 -0.23 -11.47 22.60
CA TYR A 45 -0.36 -10.65 21.40
C TYR A 45 0.98 -10.35 20.71
N SER A 46 2.12 -10.69 21.34
CA SER A 46 3.44 -10.40 20.79
C SER A 46 3.66 -11.08 19.44
N SER A 47 3.20 -12.32 19.24
CA SER A 47 3.31 -13.04 17.97
C SER A 47 2.34 -12.54 16.88
N ILE A 48 1.25 -11.88 17.27
CA ILE A 48 0.24 -11.33 16.35
C ILE A 48 0.70 -10.02 15.72
N PHE A 49 1.40 -9.18 16.47
CA PHE A 49 1.86 -7.86 16.03
C PHE A 49 3.35 -7.78 15.67
N GLN A 50 4.14 -8.81 15.97
CA GLN A 50 5.54 -8.90 15.53
C GLN A 50 5.61 -8.85 13.99
N GLY A 51 6.24 -7.80 13.45
CA GLY A 51 6.34 -7.59 12.01
C GLY A 51 5.02 -7.19 11.33
N GLN A 52 4.01 -6.72 12.08
CA GLN A 52 2.74 -6.24 11.50
C GLN A 52 2.40 -4.81 11.98
N LEU A 53 1.91 -3.99 11.05
CA LEU A 53 1.35 -2.66 11.28
C LEU A 53 -0.18 -2.72 11.22
N LEU A 54 -0.85 -1.91 12.03
CA LEU A 54 -2.30 -1.75 12.04
C LEU A 54 -2.71 -0.60 11.10
N ARG A 55 -3.21 -0.96 9.91
CA ARG A 55 -3.89 -0.04 8.97
C ARG A 55 -5.36 0.09 9.39
N VAL A 56 -5.88 1.32 9.44
CA VAL A 56 -7.28 1.63 9.80
C VAL A 56 -7.88 2.74 8.91
N PRO A 57 -9.19 2.73 8.64
CA PRO A 57 -9.83 3.70 7.76
C PRO A 57 -10.05 5.06 8.43
N LYS A 58 -9.95 6.14 7.64
CA LYS A 58 -10.34 7.49 8.04
C LYS A 58 -11.85 7.69 7.92
N ALA A 59 -12.42 8.43 8.87
CA ALA A 59 -13.83 8.82 8.88
C ALA A 59 -14.19 9.67 7.65
N GLY A 60 -15.42 9.49 7.14
CA GLY A 60 -15.97 10.27 6.02
C GLY A 60 -15.38 9.94 4.63
N THR A 61 -14.57 8.90 4.51
CA THR A 61 -13.97 8.48 3.24
C THR A 61 -14.95 7.69 2.36
N LYS A 62 -14.63 7.60 1.06
CA LYS A 62 -15.37 6.79 0.06
C LYS A 62 -14.57 5.56 -0.38
N ALA A 63 -13.82 4.97 0.55
CA ALA A 63 -13.10 3.71 0.34
C ALA A 63 -14.08 2.53 0.35
N HIS A 64 -13.64 1.38 -0.17
CA HIS A 64 -14.31 0.11 0.08
C HIS A 64 -14.10 -0.33 1.54
N SER A 65 -15.02 -1.13 2.07
CA SER A 65 -14.87 -1.74 3.38
C SER A 65 -13.67 -2.70 3.40
N TYR A 66 -13.06 -2.89 4.57
CA TYR A 66 -11.86 -3.73 4.66
C TYR A 66 -12.14 -5.21 4.38
N SER A 67 -13.37 -5.69 4.60
CA SER A 67 -13.83 -7.00 4.14
C SER A 67 -13.85 -7.11 2.61
N GLU A 68 -14.36 -6.12 1.89
CA GLU A 68 -14.29 -6.08 0.41
C GLU A 68 -12.85 -5.97 -0.12
N LEU A 69 -11.94 -5.33 0.64
CA LEU A 69 -10.52 -5.22 0.31
C LEU A 69 -9.78 -6.54 0.57
N GLN A 70 -10.05 -7.24 1.67
CA GLN A 70 -9.48 -8.55 1.97
C GLN A 70 -9.99 -9.60 0.96
N GLU A 71 -11.30 -9.65 0.70
CA GLU A 71 -11.90 -10.55 -0.30
C GLU A 71 -11.27 -10.33 -1.69
N TYR A 72 -11.12 -9.07 -2.11
CA TYR A 72 -10.44 -8.73 -3.36
C TYR A 72 -8.96 -9.10 -3.34
N TRP A 73 -8.26 -8.88 -2.23
CA TRP A 73 -6.85 -9.27 -2.14
C TRP A 73 -6.70 -10.79 -2.24
N GLU A 74 -7.48 -11.58 -1.49
CA GLU A 74 -7.41 -13.04 -1.50
C GLU A 74 -7.87 -13.67 -2.82
N THR A 75 -8.88 -13.12 -3.48
CA THR A 75 -9.49 -13.72 -4.69
C THR A 75 -9.05 -13.12 -6.02
N ILE A 76 -8.48 -11.90 -6.03
CA ILE A 76 -8.11 -11.16 -7.24
C ILE A 76 -6.64 -10.71 -7.25
N VAL A 77 -5.99 -10.45 -6.10
CA VAL A 77 -4.57 -10.01 -6.09
C VAL A 77 -3.62 -11.18 -5.81
N ARG A 78 -3.83 -11.92 -4.73
CA ARG A 78 -3.01 -13.06 -4.29
C ARG A 78 -2.89 -14.22 -5.31
N PRO A 79 -3.82 -14.43 -6.26
CA PRO A 79 -3.60 -15.41 -7.33
C PRO A 79 -2.66 -14.93 -8.45
N LEU A 80 -2.33 -13.63 -8.51
CA LEU A 80 -1.55 -13.01 -9.58
C LEU A 80 -0.06 -12.84 -9.26
N PHE A 81 0.32 -13.20 -8.04
CA PHE A 81 1.67 -13.14 -7.52
C PHE A 81 1.76 -14.26 -6.48
N ARG A 82 2.85 -15.05 -6.46
CA ARG A 82 3.20 -15.82 -5.26
C ARG A 82 3.17 -14.89 -4.04
N PRO A 83 2.75 -15.39 -2.86
CA PRO A 83 2.45 -14.54 -1.70
C PRO A 83 3.52 -13.50 -1.41
N GLU A 84 4.78 -13.85 -1.54
CA GLU A 84 5.94 -13.15 -0.99
C GLU A 84 6.30 -11.84 -1.72
N ASP A 85 5.96 -11.68 -3.01
CA ASP A 85 5.99 -10.41 -3.77
C ASP A 85 5.09 -9.33 -3.15
N LEU A 86 4.00 -9.79 -2.51
CA LEU A 86 2.97 -8.94 -1.94
C LEU A 86 3.32 -8.63 -0.48
N VAL A 87 3.17 -7.35 -0.13
CA VAL A 87 3.09 -6.95 1.28
C VAL A 87 1.89 -7.69 1.90
N GLN A 88 2.15 -8.64 2.82
CA GLN A 88 1.09 -9.48 3.37
C GLN A 88 0.06 -8.65 4.12
N GLN A 89 -1.23 -8.96 3.92
CA GLN A 89 -2.31 -8.30 4.64
C GLN A 89 -3.42 -9.26 5.10
N ARG A 90 -3.94 -9.00 6.30
CA ARG A 90 -4.96 -9.82 6.96
C ARG A 90 -5.96 -8.94 7.70
N LEU A 91 -7.24 -9.15 7.42
CA LEU A 91 -8.34 -8.54 8.15
C LEU A 91 -8.29 -8.93 9.64
N ILE A 92 -8.48 -7.97 10.54
CA ILE A 92 -8.57 -8.21 11.98
C ILE A 92 -9.77 -7.48 12.60
N LYS A 93 -10.40 -8.10 13.60
CA LYS A 93 -11.58 -7.56 14.27
C LYS A 93 -11.19 -6.55 15.35
N LEU A 94 -11.76 -5.35 15.25
CA LEU A 94 -11.56 -4.23 16.15
C LEU A 94 -12.81 -4.01 17.01
N GLU A 95 -12.62 -3.75 18.29
CA GLU A 95 -13.71 -3.38 19.20
C GLU A 95 -13.91 -1.85 19.09
N GLY A 96 -14.65 -1.50 18.03
CA GLY A 96 -14.40 -0.33 17.19
C GLY A 96 -14.55 1.07 17.78
N ARG A 97 -15.04 1.23 19.02
CA ARG A 97 -15.22 2.55 19.65
C ARG A 97 -14.02 2.95 20.50
N GLU A 98 -13.67 2.14 21.49
CA GLU A 98 -12.60 2.47 22.44
C GLU A 98 -11.22 2.51 21.75
N LEU A 99 -11.00 1.59 20.80
CA LEU A 99 -9.80 1.62 19.97
C LEU A 99 -9.76 2.85 19.06
N ALA A 100 -10.86 3.21 18.38
CA ALA A 100 -10.88 4.42 17.55
C ALA A 100 -10.62 5.69 18.37
N ALA A 101 -11.14 5.79 19.59
CA ALA A 101 -10.83 6.90 20.51
C ALA A 101 -9.32 6.94 20.85
N ARG A 102 -8.72 5.80 21.20
CA ARG A 102 -7.28 5.70 21.53
C ARG A 102 -6.36 6.03 20.34
N LEU A 103 -6.69 5.58 19.14
CA LEU A 103 -5.94 5.89 17.92
C LEU A 103 -6.08 7.37 17.53
N ASN A 104 -7.26 7.97 17.71
CA ASN A 104 -7.45 9.41 17.51
C ASN A 104 -6.66 10.26 18.52
N HIS A 105 -6.52 9.82 19.79
CA HIS A 105 -5.68 10.49 20.80
C HIS A 105 -4.18 10.45 20.45
N VAL A 106 -3.73 9.44 19.70
CA VAL A 106 -2.36 9.43 19.14
C VAL A 106 -2.23 10.45 17.99
N LEU A 107 -3.21 10.52 17.09
CA LEU A 107 -3.21 11.54 16.02
C LEU A 107 -3.26 12.97 16.55
N GLU A 108 -4.00 13.23 17.63
CA GLU A 108 -4.06 14.56 18.27
C GLU A 108 -2.72 14.98 18.88
N ARG A 109 -1.87 14.03 19.30
CA ARG A 109 -0.48 14.30 19.76
C ARG A 109 0.45 14.62 18.58
N GLU A 110 0.27 13.92 17.47
CA GLU A 110 1.03 14.14 16.22
C GLU A 110 0.48 15.28 15.36
N GLU A 111 -0.59 15.96 15.78
CA GLU A 111 -1.27 16.99 14.98
C GLU A 111 -0.35 18.15 14.55
N ALA A 112 0.78 18.36 15.24
CA ALA A 112 1.84 19.26 14.80
C ALA A 112 2.63 18.72 13.58
N SER A 113 3.04 17.43 13.61
CA SER A 113 3.91 16.78 12.62
C SER A 113 3.16 16.33 11.34
N ARG A 114 1.85 16.06 11.44
CA ARG A 114 0.99 15.62 10.32
C ARG A 114 0.99 16.56 9.11
N ARG A 115 0.73 16.03 7.92
CA ARG A 115 0.65 16.80 6.66
C ARG A 115 -0.60 17.70 6.64
N ALA A 116 -0.48 18.92 6.12
CA ALA A 116 -1.55 19.93 6.13
C ALA A 116 -2.92 19.41 5.67
N ASP A 117 -2.98 18.72 4.52
CA ASP A 117 -4.22 18.17 3.94
C ASP A 117 -4.93 17.11 4.82
N PHE A 118 -4.23 16.59 5.83
CA PHE A 118 -4.71 15.52 6.72
C PHE A 118 -5.00 16.02 8.14
N LYS A 119 -4.65 17.26 8.48
CA LYS A 119 -4.95 17.85 9.79
C LYS A 119 -6.45 17.89 10.05
N GLY A 120 -6.85 17.60 11.28
CA GLY A 120 -8.23 17.38 11.68
C GLY A 120 -8.88 16.07 11.19
N SER A 121 -8.24 15.28 10.32
CA SER A 121 -8.79 13.99 9.90
C SER A 121 -8.62 12.91 10.98
N ARG A 122 -9.63 12.07 11.15
CA ARG A 122 -9.79 11.11 12.27
C ARG A 122 -9.97 9.68 11.78
N VAL A 123 -9.59 8.71 12.62
CA VAL A 123 -9.92 7.29 12.44
C VAL A 123 -11.43 7.07 12.63
N ALA A 124 -12.05 6.23 11.80
CA ALA A 124 -13.45 5.88 11.89
C ALA A 124 -13.75 4.89 13.03
N GLU A 125 -14.96 4.94 13.60
CA GLU A 125 -15.51 3.80 14.35
C GLU A 125 -15.80 2.66 13.34
N THR A 126 -15.11 1.53 13.45
CA THR A 126 -15.18 0.39 12.51
C THR A 126 -15.03 -0.93 13.25
N GLU A 127 -15.74 -1.98 12.81
CA GLU A 127 -15.59 -3.34 13.33
C GLU A 127 -14.30 -4.03 12.83
N TYR A 128 -13.68 -3.52 11.75
CA TYR A 128 -12.50 -4.14 11.15
C TYR A 128 -11.38 -3.14 10.85
N GLY A 129 -10.16 -3.63 11.05
CA GLY A 129 -8.89 -3.05 10.63
C GLY A 129 -8.11 -4.09 9.84
N MET A 130 -6.90 -3.75 9.42
CA MET A 130 -6.07 -4.67 8.64
C MET A 130 -4.65 -4.68 9.20
N LEU A 131 -4.17 -5.86 9.56
CA LEU A 131 -2.76 -6.07 9.82
C LEU A 131 -2.05 -6.16 8.47
N VAL A 132 -0.96 -5.42 8.32
CA VAL A 132 -0.16 -5.31 7.10
C VAL A 132 1.30 -5.54 7.47
N GLU A 133 2.04 -6.29 6.67
CA GLU A 133 3.46 -6.58 6.87
C GLU A 133 4.28 -5.29 7.09
N ASP A 134 5.09 -5.26 8.15
CA ASP A 134 5.92 -4.13 8.50
C ASP A 134 7.21 -4.08 7.65
N MET A 135 7.06 -3.64 6.40
CA MET A 135 8.14 -3.45 5.42
C MET A 135 9.30 -2.54 5.87
N ARG A 136 9.26 -2.00 7.10
CA ARG A 136 10.43 -1.37 7.74
C ARG A 136 11.48 -2.42 8.16
N LYS A 137 11.14 -3.72 8.26
CA LYS A 137 12.02 -4.87 8.61
C LYS A 137 11.65 -6.13 7.80
N THR A 138 12.46 -7.19 7.87
CA THR A 138 12.68 -8.18 6.76
C THR A 138 12.02 -9.56 6.89
N SER A 139 11.43 -10.11 5.80
CA SER A 139 11.84 -11.42 5.17
C SER A 139 10.99 -11.91 3.95
N ASN A 140 11.58 -11.85 2.73
CA ASN A 140 11.76 -12.93 1.70
C ASN A 140 10.61 -13.60 0.83
N ASP A 141 10.72 -13.44 -0.52
CA ASP A 141 10.80 -14.48 -1.62
C ASP A 141 9.64 -14.89 -2.65
N ASP A 142 9.26 -14.00 -3.60
CA ASP A 142 9.05 -14.14 -5.10
C ASP A 142 7.85 -14.82 -5.90
N ASP A 143 7.28 -14.13 -6.95
CA ASP A 143 6.60 -14.36 -8.34
C ASP A 143 5.15 -14.88 -8.78
N ASP A 144 4.46 -14.15 -9.74
CA ASP A 144 3.44 -14.49 -10.85
C ASP A 144 1.98 -15.06 -10.56
N ASP A 145 0.90 -15.09 -11.42
CA ASP A 145 0.25 -14.37 -12.60
C ASP A 145 -1.15 -15.08 -12.96
N ASP A 146 -2.28 -14.69 -13.63
CA ASP A 146 -2.91 -13.59 -14.46
C ASP A 146 -4.47 -13.48 -14.21
N LEU A 147 -5.16 -12.39 -14.61
CA LEU A 147 -6.65 -12.26 -14.61
C LEU A 147 -7.29 -11.50 -15.81
N SER A 148 -8.63 -11.53 -15.95
CA SER A 148 -9.36 -11.17 -17.20
C SER A 148 -9.79 -9.69 -17.40
N GLY A 149 -10.15 -9.33 -18.64
CA GLY A 149 -10.11 -7.97 -19.21
C GLY A 149 -10.79 -6.79 -18.50
N ALA A 150 -12.01 -6.94 -17.96
CA ALA A 150 -12.64 -5.85 -17.19
C ALA A 150 -11.98 -5.67 -15.81
N GLY A 151 -11.50 -6.78 -15.24
CA GLY A 151 -10.58 -6.79 -14.11
C GLY A 151 -9.26 -6.13 -14.48
N ARG A 152 -8.64 -6.46 -15.62
CA ARG A 152 -7.36 -5.90 -16.08
C ARG A 152 -7.32 -4.37 -16.09
N PHE A 153 -8.40 -3.66 -16.42
CA PHE A 153 -8.38 -2.19 -16.31
C PHE A 153 -8.42 -1.69 -14.86
N GLN A 154 -9.21 -2.33 -13.98
CA GLN A 154 -9.22 -1.96 -12.56
C GLN A 154 -7.90 -2.32 -11.88
N LEU A 155 -7.38 -3.52 -12.15
CA LEU A 155 -6.04 -4.00 -11.77
C LEU A 155 -4.94 -3.08 -12.31
N ALA A 156 -5.00 -2.62 -13.55
CA ALA A 156 -4.04 -1.66 -14.09
C ALA A 156 -4.10 -0.30 -13.38
N MET A 157 -5.27 0.14 -12.91
CA MET A 157 -5.36 1.32 -12.03
C MET A 157 -4.82 1.01 -10.63
N THR A 158 -5.04 -0.20 -10.10
CA THR A 158 -4.46 -0.67 -8.84
C THR A 158 -2.92 -0.68 -8.89
N LEU A 159 -2.32 -1.27 -9.94
CA LEU A 159 -0.87 -1.39 -10.13
C LEU A 159 -0.16 -0.06 -10.42
N ARG A 160 -0.83 0.91 -11.06
CA ARG A 160 -0.28 2.26 -11.29
C ARG A 160 -0.41 3.19 -10.08
N ASP A 161 -1.35 2.89 -9.19
CA ASP A 161 -1.64 3.60 -7.94
C ASP A 161 -1.28 2.70 -6.75
N CYS A 162 -0.21 1.90 -6.91
CA CYS A 162 0.41 1.07 -5.87
C CYS A 162 1.72 1.69 -5.38
N ALA A 163 2.23 1.21 -4.26
CA ALA A 163 3.56 1.55 -3.76
C ALA A 163 4.52 0.37 -3.96
N CYS A 164 5.55 0.56 -4.77
CA CYS A 164 6.70 -0.34 -4.81
C CYS A 164 7.68 0.04 -3.70
N PHE A 165 7.85 -0.86 -2.72
CA PHE A 165 8.77 -0.68 -1.60
C PHE A 165 10.13 -1.29 -1.94
N LEU A 166 11.08 -0.44 -2.32
CA LEU A 166 12.46 -0.82 -2.63
C LEU A 166 13.33 -0.75 -1.37
N ARG A 167 13.84 -1.90 -0.91
CA ARG A 167 14.84 -1.98 0.17
C ARG A 167 16.21 -2.28 -0.44
N VAL A 168 17.03 -1.23 -0.57
CA VAL A 168 18.43 -1.33 -1.01
C VAL A 168 19.34 -1.58 0.21
N PRO A 169 20.07 -2.71 0.28
CA PRO A 169 21.01 -2.96 1.37
C PRO A 169 22.22 -2.00 1.34
N ALA A 170 22.87 -1.83 2.50
CA ALA A 170 24.13 -1.09 2.59
C ALA A 170 25.35 -1.93 2.13
N ASP A 171 25.22 -3.26 2.10
CA ASP A 171 26.17 -4.19 1.51
C ASP A 171 25.84 -4.44 0.02
N PRO A 172 26.73 -4.12 -0.93
CA PRO A 172 26.51 -4.40 -2.36
C PRO A 172 26.44 -5.90 -2.73
N GLY A 173 26.85 -6.81 -1.83
CA GLY A 173 26.71 -8.26 -2.03
C GLY A 173 25.32 -8.81 -1.71
N SER A 174 24.47 -8.03 -1.04
CA SER A 174 23.12 -8.42 -0.61
C SER A 174 22.06 -8.03 -1.66
N PRO A 175 21.01 -8.84 -1.88
CA PRO A 175 19.99 -8.54 -2.88
C PRO A 175 19.13 -7.33 -2.49
N VAL A 176 18.76 -6.54 -3.50
CA VAL A 176 17.73 -5.50 -3.39
C VAL A 176 16.36 -6.19 -3.37
N GLU A 177 15.57 -5.92 -2.35
CA GLU A 177 14.20 -6.43 -2.23
C GLU A 177 13.21 -5.38 -2.76
N ALA A 178 12.17 -5.84 -3.47
CA ALA A 178 11.12 -5.02 -4.04
C ALA A 178 9.77 -5.70 -3.83
N LYS A 179 8.91 -5.15 -2.96
CA LYS A 179 7.52 -5.64 -2.77
C LYS A 179 6.48 -4.64 -3.25
N LEU A 180 5.33 -5.14 -3.71
CA LEU A 180 4.18 -4.31 -4.11
C LEU A 180 3.14 -4.22 -2.97
N GLY A 181 2.81 -2.99 -2.58
CA GLY A 181 1.80 -2.67 -1.57
C GLY A 181 0.81 -1.59 -2.02
N ASP A 182 -0.15 -1.26 -1.18
CA ASP A 182 -1.30 -0.35 -1.49
C ASP A 182 -2.14 -0.78 -2.71
N LEU A 183 -2.17 -2.09 -2.99
CA LEU A 183 -2.94 -2.75 -4.06
C LEU A 183 -4.46 -2.79 -3.78
N ASP A 184 -5.00 -1.70 -3.23
CA ASP A 184 -6.40 -1.54 -2.88
C ASP A 184 -7.31 -1.65 -4.11
N LYS A 185 -8.47 -2.30 -3.94
CA LYS A 185 -9.56 -2.32 -4.93
C LYS A 185 -10.03 -0.90 -5.26
N LYS A 186 -9.56 -0.34 -6.38
CA LYS A 186 -9.96 1.01 -6.78
C LYS A 186 -11.39 0.98 -7.34
N ASN A 187 -12.30 1.84 -6.85
CA ASN A 187 -13.73 1.84 -7.21
C ASN A 187 -13.98 2.18 -8.70
N GLY A 188 -14.01 1.14 -9.55
CA GLY A 188 -14.23 1.27 -11.00
C GLY A 188 -15.61 1.78 -11.39
N ALA A 189 -16.68 1.37 -10.70
CA ALA A 189 -18.03 1.82 -11.02
C ALA A 189 -18.18 3.36 -10.94
N ALA A 190 -17.53 3.99 -9.96
CA ALA A 190 -17.54 5.44 -9.79
C ALA A 190 -16.49 6.19 -10.63
N LYS A 191 -15.37 5.56 -11.00
CA LYS A 191 -14.19 6.24 -11.58
C LYS A 191 -13.78 5.82 -13.00
N LEU A 192 -14.30 4.72 -13.55
CA LEU A 192 -13.85 4.16 -14.85
C LEU A 192 -13.85 5.20 -15.98
N GLY A 193 -14.94 5.93 -16.16
CA GLY A 193 -15.03 6.96 -17.22
C GLY A 193 -14.10 8.15 -17.00
N TYR A 194 -13.68 8.45 -15.76
CA TYR A 194 -12.64 9.43 -15.48
C TYR A 194 -11.25 8.87 -15.83
N TRP A 195 -10.93 7.66 -15.36
CA TRP A 195 -9.67 6.99 -15.63
C TRP A 195 -9.44 6.75 -17.12
N GLN A 196 -10.45 6.33 -17.89
CA GLN A 196 -10.36 6.17 -19.34
C GLN A 196 -10.00 7.49 -20.06
N ARG A 197 -10.52 8.64 -19.58
CA ARG A 197 -10.16 9.95 -20.13
C ARG A 197 -8.76 10.39 -19.72
N VAL A 198 -8.35 10.11 -18.48
CA VAL A 198 -6.98 10.39 -17.99
C VAL A 198 -5.96 9.55 -18.75
N GLU A 199 -6.20 8.24 -18.86
CA GLU A 199 -5.39 7.28 -19.61
C GLU A 199 -5.24 7.69 -21.07
N LYS A 200 -6.36 7.93 -21.75
CA LYS A 200 -6.36 8.35 -23.16
C LYS A 200 -5.52 9.62 -23.35
N ARG A 201 -5.67 10.62 -22.46
CA ARG A 201 -4.87 11.86 -22.48
C ARG A 201 -3.39 11.61 -22.18
N LEU A 202 -3.03 10.66 -21.30
CA LEU A 202 -1.62 10.34 -20.99
C LEU A 202 -0.93 9.63 -22.17
N ILE A 203 -1.67 8.78 -22.90
CA ILE A 203 -1.20 8.12 -24.12
C ILE A 203 -1.08 9.13 -25.28
N GLU A 204 -2.15 9.87 -25.58
CA GLU A 204 -2.17 10.86 -26.68
C GLU A 204 -1.21 12.03 -26.43
N GLY A 205 -1.04 12.42 -25.17
CA GLY A 205 -0.08 13.44 -24.73
C GLY A 205 1.36 12.95 -24.58
N GLY A 206 1.68 11.70 -24.94
CA GLY A 206 3.06 11.22 -25.04
C GLY A 206 3.79 10.89 -23.72
N TYR A 207 3.17 11.10 -22.57
CA TYR A 207 3.78 11.01 -21.22
C TYR A 207 4.45 9.66 -20.92
N TYR A 208 3.91 8.55 -21.43
CA TYR A 208 4.52 7.22 -21.25
C TYR A 208 5.74 6.95 -22.16
N ALA A 209 6.11 7.92 -23.01
CA ALA A 209 7.19 7.79 -23.98
C ALA A 209 8.16 8.99 -23.97
N GLY A 210 8.03 9.95 -23.06
CA GLY A 210 8.85 11.17 -23.03
C GLY A 210 8.65 12.05 -24.27
N ARG A 211 7.40 12.19 -24.72
CA ARG A 211 7.02 12.94 -25.95
C ARG A 211 5.96 14.01 -25.68
N GLU A 212 5.77 14.37 -24.42
CA GLU A 212 4.89 15.44 -24.00
C GLU A 212 5.35 16.81 -24.52
N VAL A 213 4.38 17.59 -24.99
CA VAL A 213 4.62 18.97 -25.43
C VAL A 213 4.75 19.84 -24.17
N GLU A 214 5.74 20.74 -24.14
CA GLU A 214 6.23 21.39 -22.91
C GLU A 214 6.80 20.38 -21.91
N GLY A 215 7.76 19.57 -22.38
CA GLY A 215 8.48 18.59 -21.57
C GLY A 215 9.03 19.16 -20.27
N VAL A 216 8.65 18.53 -19.15
CA VAL A 216 9.09 18.92 -17.81
C VAL A 216 10.54 18.49 -17.62
N GLU A 217 11.41 19.40 -17.14
CA GLU A 217 12.78 19.03 -16.80
C GLU A 217 12.78 18.04 -15.63
N VAL A 218 13.00 16.76 -15.96
CA VAL A 218 13.05 15.66 -15.00
C VAL A 218 14.46 15.12 -14.88
N ASN A 219 14.88 14.78 -13.66
CA ASN A 219 16.10 14.01 -13.40
C ASN A 219 15.97 12.52 -13.80
N CYS A 220 15.25 12.24 -14.90
CA CYS A 220 15.05 10.90 -15.43
C CYS A 220 16.31 10.43 -16.16
N ARG A 221 16.86 9.28 -15.75
CA ARG A 221 18.05 8.70 -16.38
C ARG A 221 17.83 8.37 -17.86
N LEU A 222 16.66 7.82 -18.21
CA LEU A 222 16.32 7.45 -19.59
C LEU A 222 16.29 8.64 -20.55
N ALA A 223 15.92 9.83 -20.07
CA ALA A 223 15.96 11.07 -20.87
C ALA A 223 17.41 11.50 -21.16
N ARG A 224 18.31 11.36 -20.17
CA ARG A 224 19.74 11.69 -20.30
C ARG A 224 20.49 10.74 -21.24
N ASP A 225 20.16 9.45 -21.18
CA ASP A 225 20.74 8.46 -22.09
C ASP A 225 20.28 8.71 -23.55
N GLY A 226 19.11 9.32 -23.76
CA GLY A 226 18.61 9.78 -25.06
C GLY A 226 19.25 11.08 -25.59
N GLU A 227 19.70 11.99 -24.71
CA GLU A 227 20.34 13.27 -25.12
C GLU A 227 21.65 13.07 -25.89
N LEU A 228 22.36 11.96 -25.64
CA LEU A 228 23.58 11.59 -26.36
C LEU A 228 23.32 11.32 -27.85
N ALA A 229 22.17 10.71 -28.20
CA ALA A 229 21.83 10.38 -29.58
C ALA A 229 21.49 11.62 -30.43
N TYR A 230 21.00 12.70 -29.82
CA TYR A 230 20.61 13.92 -30.55
C TYR A 230 21.77 14.87 -30.87
N ARG A 231 22.95 14.70 -30.26
CA ARG A 231 24.10 15.61 -30.46
C ARG A 231 25.01 15.24 -31.63
N GLU A 232 24.93 14.02 -32.16
CA GLU A 232 25.73 13.61 -33.34
C GLU A 232 25.05 13.93 -34.69
N GLY A 233 23.80 14.42 -34.68
CA GLY A 233 23.06 14.80 -35.90
C GLY A 233 23.51 16.08 -36.60
N GLY A 234 24.61 16.70 -36.17
CA GLY A 234 25.12 17.99 -36.66
C GLY A 234 25.85 17.93 -38.00
N MET A 235 25.21 17.42 -39.06
CA MET A 235 25.76 17.51 -40.42
C MET A 235 25.83 18.98 -40.89
N GLY A 236 27.02 19.39 -41.35
CA GLY A 236 27.26 20.73 -41.90
C GLY A 236 27.08 20.85 -43.41
N SER A 237 27.16 22.09 -43.89
CA SER A 237 26.98 22.55 -45.28
C SER A 237 25.53 22.43 -45.80
N ILE A 238 25.04 23.38 -46.60
CA ILE A 238 25.71 24.51 -47.29
C ILE A 238 25.22 25.85 -46.73
#